data_AF-A0A7R9QM30-F1
#
_entry.id   AF-A0A7R9QM30-F1
#
_cell.length_a   1.000
_cell.length_b   1.000
_cell.length_c   1.000
_cell.angle_alpha   90.00
_cell.angle_beta   90.00
_cell.angle_gamma   90.00
#
_symmetry.space_group_name_H-M   'P 1'
#
loop_
_entity.id
_entity.type
_entity.pdbx_description
1 polymer ?
#
loop_
_entity_poly.entity_id
_entity_poly.type
_entity_poly.pdbx_seq_one_letter_code
_entity_poly.pdbx_strand_id
1 'polypeptide(L)'
;MISSQDESIYDLFMLVNQLLNLIPDNIIAATFTTHYTALVPLDPRNLTMGYKKVAERAFKPNMLGLCIFSLILGFAVKQLDSKADTIRLILQETNALVMHVIMGLIKIMPIGMFCWMCVEAINMKSPEKILTQLGWFVATAMFGFSVIWFILYPIIYVAIVRKNPYKFLLNIMPAMIVAFGSSS
;
A
#
# COMPACT_ATOMS: atom_id res chain seq x y z
N MET A 1 -7.15 -16.19 27.04
CA MET A 1 -7.19 -14.72 27.20
C MET A 1 -5.75 -14.31 27.34
N ILE A 2 -5.13 -13.87 26.24
CA ILE A 2 -3.70 -13.50 26.20
C ILE A 2 -3.57 -12.23 27.05
N SER A 3 -2.55 -12.15 27.92
CA SER A 3 -2.39 -10.99 28.81
C SER A 3 -2.09 -9.74 27.98
N SER A 4 -2.52 -8.55 28.44
CA SER A 4 -2.25 -7.28 27.72
C SER A 4 -0.76 -7.00 27.51
N GLN A 5 0.10 -7.63 28.30
CA GLN A 5 1.56 -7.54 28.18
C GLN A 5 2.09 -8.40 27.02
N ASP A 6 1.46 -9.55 26.76
CA ASP A 6 1.81 -10.41 25.63
C ASP A 6 1.39 -9.76 24.30
N GLU A 7 0.21 -9.13 24.20
CA GLU A 7 -0.24 -8.40 22.98
C GLU A 7 0.77 -7.34 22.53
N SER A 8 1.32 -6.55 23.47
CA SER A 8 2.35 -5.55 23.14
C SER A 8 3.63 -6.16 22.57
N ILE A 9 3.99 -7.38 22.99
CA ILE A 9 5.15 -8.11 22.49
C ILE A 9 4.87 -8.65 21.08
N TYR A 10 3.65 -9.13 20.81
CA TYR A 10 3.25 -9.53 19.45
C TYR A 10 3.27 -8.36 18.48
N ASP A 11 2.72 -7.21 18.88
CA ASP A 11 2.69 -6.01 18.03
C ASP A 11 4.11 -5.51 17.71
N LEU A 12 4.97 -5.43 18.73
CA LEU A 12 6.38 -5.08 18.53
C LEU A 12 7.07 -6.07 17.59
N PHE A 13 6.80 -7.36 17.75
CA PHE A 13 7.38 -8.39 16.91
C PHE A 13 6.89 -8.30 15.46
N MET A 14 5.62 -7.99 15.24
CA MET A 14 5.05 -7.74 13.91
C MET A 14 5.66 -6.51 13.25
N LEU A 15 5.87 -5.42 14.00
CA LEU A 15 6.57 -4.23 13.51
C LEU A 15 8.01 -4.56 13.11
N VAL A 16 8.74 -5.28 13.96
CA VAL A 16 10.10 -5.73 13.64
C VAL A 16 10.10 -6.64 12.40
N ASN A 17 9.12 -7.53 12.26
CA ASN A 17 8.99 -8.39 11.10
C ASN A 17 8.69 -7.59 9.81
N GLN A 18 7.91 -6.51 9.88
CA GLN A 18 7.72 -5.60 8.75
C GLN A 18 9.02 -4.87 8.39
N LEU A 19 9.80 -4.43 9.39
CA LEU A 19 11.10 -3.79 9.15
C LEU A 19 12.12 -4.76 8.53
N LEU A 20 12.17 -5.99 9.03
CA LEU A 20 13.05 -7.03 8.47
C LEU A 20 12.68 -7.35 7.01
N ASN A 21 11.40 -7.26 6.67
CA ASN A 21 10.94 -7.42 5.28
C ASN A 21 11.29 -6.23 4.35
N LEU A 22 11.78 -5.09 4.85
CA LEU A 22 12.27 -3.99 3.99
C LEU A 22 13.49 -4.41 3.18
N ILE A 23 14.33 -5.31 3.71
CA ILE A 23 15.55 -5.78 3.05
C ILE A 23 15.43 -7.30 2.90
N PRO A 24 14.96 -7.79 1.74
CA PRO A 24 14.81 -9.23 1.55
C PRO A 24 16.16 -9.92 1.41
N ASP A 25 16.32 -11.09 2.04
CA ASP A 25 17.52 -11.93 1.92
C ASP A 25 17.78 -12.38 0.47
N ASN A 26 16.72 -12.50 -0.33
CA ASN A 26 16.79 -12.81 -1.76
C ASN A 26 15.67 -12.12 -2.53
N ILE A 27 16.04 -11.31 -3.52
CA ILE A 27 15.12 -10.53 -4.35
C ILE A 27 14.24 -11.43 -5.24
N ILE A 28 14.79 -12.54 -5.74
CA ILE A 28 14.04 -13.50 -6.57
C ILE A 28 13.04 -14.26 -5.70
N ALA A 29 13.39 -14.57 -4.45
CA ALA A 29 12.43 -15.18 -3.53
C ALA A 29 11.34 -14.16 -3.13
N ALA A 30 11.70 -12.87 -3.00
CA ALA A 30 10.80 -11.81 -2.61
C ALA A 30 9.67 -11.55 -3.62
N THR A 31 9.85 -11.87 -4.91
CA THR A 31 8.77 -11.77 -5.92
C THR A 31 7.64 -12.77 -5.74
N PHE A 32 7.86 -13.84 -4.97
CA PHE A 32 6.85 -14.89 -4.77
C PHE A 32 6.50 -15.12 -3.30
N THR A 33 7.41 -14.79 -2.39
CA THR A 33 7.30 -15.16 -0.98
C THR A 33 7.62 -14.00 -0.04
N THR A 34 6.91 -13.95 1.09
CA THR A 34 7.12 -13.00 2.17
C THR A 34 7.44 -13.77 3.44
N HIS A 35 8.44 -13.31 4.17
CA HIS A 35 8.81 -13.90 5.44
C HIS A 35 7.93 -13.34 6.55
N TYR A 36 7.38 -14.20 7.39
CA TYR A 36 6.77 -13.77 8.63
C TYR A 36 7.21 -14.67 9.76
N THR A 37 7.39 -14.05 10.92
CA THR A 37 7.79 -14.76 12.11
C THR A 37 6.57 -14.94 12.99
N ALA A 38 6.28 -16.20 13.31
CA ALA A 38 5.20 -16.57 14.21
C ALA A 38 5.79 -17.01 15.56
N LEU A 39 5.10 -16.64 16.63
CA LEU A 39 5.41 -17.14 17.97
C LEU A 39 4.53 -18.36 18.23
N VAL A 40 5.14 -19.53 18.23
CA VAL A 40 4.45 -20.80 18.47
C VAL A 40 4.75 -21.24 19.91
N PRO A 41 3.74 -21.66 20.70
CA PRO A 41 3.99 -22.17 22.05
C PRO A 41 4.87 -23.44 22.01
N LEU A 42 5.80 -23.58 22.96
CA LEU A 42 6.74 -24.71 23.02
C LEU A 42 6.07 -26.06 23.32
N ASP A 43 4.97 -26.05 24.07
CA ASP A 43 4.15 -27.24 24.35
C ASP A 43 2.65 -26.88 24.23
N PRO A 44 1.87 -27.51 23.35
CA PRO A 44 0.43 -27.26 23.21
C PRO A 44 -0.37 -27.56 24.48
N ARG A 45 0.17 -28.35 25.41
CA ARG A 45 -0.53 -28.79 26.64
C ARG A 45 -0.13 -27.99 27.88
N ASN A 46 1.01 -27.28 27.85
CA ASN A 46 1.50 -26.46 28.96
C ASN A 46 1.90 -25.06 28.46
N LEU A 47 0.95 -24.12 28.53
CA LEU A 47 1.11 -22.72 28.10
C LEU A 47 2.14 -21.92 28.93
N THR A 48 2.65 -22.48 30.03
CA THR A 48 3.69 -21.90 30.88
C THR A 48 5.10 -22.13 30.35
N MET A 49 5.31 -23.07 29.43
CA MET A 49 6.56 -23.18 28.69
C MET A 49 6.47 -22.20 27.51
N GLY A 50 7.35 -21.20 27.49
CA GLY A 50 7.25 -20.01 26.65
C GLY A 50 7.16 -20.21 25.13
N TYR A 51 7.37 -19.13 24.39
CA TYR A 51 7.16 -19.10 22.94
C TYR A 51 8.46 -19.33 22.16
N LYS A 52 8.39 -20.10 21.07
CA LYS A 52 9.46 -20.22 20.08
C LYS A 52 9.17 -19.35 18.87
N LYS A 53 10.16 -18.57 18.44
CA LYS A 53 10.13 -17.86 17.15
C LYS A 53 10.32 -18.88 16.02
N VAL A 54 9.33 -19.01 15.15
CA VAL A 54 9.40 -19.83 13.94
C VAL A 54 9.30 -18.90 12.74
N ALA A 55 10.26 -18.99 11.83
CA ALA A 55 10.22 -18.26 10.57
C ALA A 55 9.41 -19.07 9.56
N GLU A 56 8.30 -18.50 9.09
CA GLU A 56 7.42 -19.09 8.09
C GLU A 56 7.41 -18.23 6.82
N ARG A 57 7.06 -18.86 5.70
CA ARG A 57 6.99 -18.18 4.39
C ARG A 57 5.56 -18.24 3.88
N ALA A 58 4.98 -17.08 3.62
CA ALA A 58 3.72 -16.98 2.91
C ALA A 58 4.00 -16.94 1.41
N PHE A 59 3.22 -17.65 0.60
CA PHE A 59 3.21 -17.49 -0.85
C PHE A 59 2.47 -16.19 -1.22
N LYS A 60 3.15 -15.08 -0.95
CA LYS A 60 2.73 -13.71 -1.22
C LYS A 60 3.98 -12.90 -1.53
N PRO A 61 4.00 -12.07 -2.58
CA PRO A 61 5.15 -11.21 -2.87
C PRO A 61 5.43 -10.23 -1.73
N ASN A 62 6.71 -10.07 -1.38
CA ASN A 62 7.16 -9.03 -0.45
C ASN A 62 7.27 -7.69 -1.19
N MET A 63 6.13 -7.03 -1.36
CA MET A 63 6.04 -5.76 -2.10
C MET A 63 6.88 -4.65 -1.46
N LEU A 64 6.92 -4.58 -0.12
CA LEU A 64 7.68 -3.55 0.59
C LEU A 64 9.19 -3.68 0.30
N GLY A 65 9.74 -4.89 0.40
CA GLY A 65 11.14 -5.16 0.11
C GLY A 65 11.50 -4.90 -1.36
N LEU A 66 10.62 -5.28 -2.29
CA LEU A 66 10.81 -4.99 -3.72
C LEU A 66 10.83 -3.48 -3.99
N CYS A 67 9.95 -2.70 -3.37
CA CYS A 67 9.94 -1.24 -3.52
C CYS A 67 11.25 -0.61 -3.04
N ILE A 68 11.75 -0.99 -1.85
CA ILE A 68 13.02 -0.46 -1.33
C ILE A 68 14.18 -0.84 -2.23
N PHE A 69 14.26 -2.10 -2.66
CA PHE A 69 15.30 -2.55 -3.59
C PHE A 69 15.27 -1.75 -4.90
N SER A 70 14.09 -1.56 -5.50
CA SER A 70 13.92 -0.77 -6.73
C SER A 70 14.34 0.69 -6.55
N LEU A 71 14.08 1.30 -5.38
CA LEU A 71 14.53 2.66 -5.07
C LEU A 71 16.06 2.75 -4.99
N ILE A 72 16.70 1.79 -4.30
CA ILE A 72 18.17 1.73 -4.17
C ILE A 72 18.80 1.50 -5.55
N LEU A 73 18.25 0.58 -6.35
CA LEU A 73 18.71 0.33 -7.71
C LEU A 73 18.56 1.55 -8.61
N GLY A 74 17.41 2.24 -8.55
CA GLY A 74 17.19 3.48 -9.30
C GLY A 74 18.17 4.59 -8.90
N PHE A 75 18.47 4.72 -7.61
CA PHE A 75 19.48 5.66 -7.12
C PHE A 75 20.90 5.29 -7.56
N ALA A 76 21.25 4.00 -7.57
CA ALA A 76 22.54 3.51 -8.06
C ALA A 76 22.71 3.79 -9.56
N VAL A 77 21.70 3.46 -10.38
CA VAL A 77 21.70 3.76 -11.83
C VAL A 77 21.88 5.26 -12.07
N LYS A 78 21.21 6.12 -11.29
CA LYS A 78 21.36 7.58 -11.39
C LYS A 78 22.78 8.05 -11.07
N GLN A 79 23.47 7.45 -10.11
CA GLN A 79 24.83 7.83 -9.74
C GLN A 79 25.89 7.45 -10.79
N LEU A 80 25.65 6.37 -11.55
CA LEU A 80 26.58 5.91 -12.58
C LEU A 80 26.53 6.75 -13.88
N ASP A 81 25.54 7.65 -13.99
CA ASP A 81 25.34 8.61 -15.08
C ASP A 81 25.57 7.96 -16.46
N SER A 82 26.53 8.42 -17.25
CA SER A 82 26.81 7.93 -18.61
C SER A 82 27.16 6.44 -18.72
N LYS A 83 27.61 5.79 -17.64
CA LYS A 83 27.91 4.34 -17.66
C LYS A 83 26.66 3.48 -17.61
N ALA A 84 25.52 4.04 -17.21
CA ALA A 84 24.28 3.30 -17.02
C ALA A 84 23.20 3.61 -18.07
N ASP A 85 23.54 4.34 -19.14
CA ASP A 85 22.59 4.74 -20.19
C ASP A 85 21.89 3.54 -20.85
N THR A 86 22.62 2.46 -21.13
CA THR A 86 22.02 1.24 -21.69
C THR A 86 21.01 0.60 -20.74
N ILE A 87 21.33 0.52 -19.43
CA ILE A 87 20.43 -0.05 -18.43
C ILE A 87 19.19 0.83 -18.29
N ARG A 88 19.38 2.16 -18.27
CA ARG A 88 18.29 3.13 -18.19
C ARG A 88 17.33 2.99 -19.37
N LEU A 89 17.87 2.85 -20.59
CA LEU A 89 17.07 2.63 -21.80
C LEU A 89 16.26 1.34 -21.68
N ILE A 90 16.88 0.22 -21.29
CA ILE A 90 16.18 -1.06 -21.10
C ILE A 90 15.04 -0.93 -20.08
N LEU A 91 15.27 -0.24 -18.95
CA LEU A 91 14.25 -0.03 -17.93
C LEU A 91 13.09 0.84 -18.44
N GLN A 92 13.38 1.86 -19.24
CA GLN A 92 12.35 2.72 -19.84
C GLN A 92 11.51 1.97 -20.86
N GLU A 93 12.13 1.23 -21.78
CA GLU A 93 11.42 0.42 -22.78
C GLU A 93 10.60 -0.68 -22.12
N THR A 94 11.13 -1.32 -21.07
CA THR A 94 10.39 -2.32 -20.29
C THR A 94 9.17 -1.70 -19.61
N ASN A 95 9.30 -0.51 -19.01
CA ASN A 95 8.17 0.18 -18.39
C ASN A 95 7.11 0.57 -19.43
N ALA A 96 7.52 1.04 -20.61
CA ALA A 96 6.60 1.35 -21.71
C ALA A 96 5.83 0.10 -22.18
N LEU A 97 6.53 -1.02 -22.31
CA LEU A 97 5.92 -2.32 -22.65
C LEU A 97 4.92 -2.76 -21.57
N VAL A 98 5.29 -2.69 -20.29
CA VAL A 98 4.41 -3.03 -19.17
C VAL A 98 3.16 -2.14 -19.16
N MET A 99 3.32 -0.84 -19.37
CA MET A 99 2.20 0.09 -19.48
C MET A 99 1.27 -0.27 -20.65
N HIS A 100 1.82 -0.66 -21.81
CA HIS A 100 1.01 -1.10 -22.94
C HIS A 100 0.17 -2.34 -22.60
N VAL A 101 0.77 -3.32 -21.91
CA VAL A 101 0.05 -4.51 -21.42
C VAL A 101 -1.03 -4.13 -20.42
N ILE A 102 -0.73 -3.26 -19.44
CA ILE A 102 -1.70 -2.77 -18.45
C ILE A 102 -2.88 -2.08 -19.13
N MET A 103 -2.65 -1.24 -20.14
CA MET A 103 -3.73 -0.60 -20.90
C MET A 103 -4.63 -1.63 -21.61
N GLY A 104 -4.04 -2.73 -22.11
CA GLY A 104 -4.80 -3.87 -22.62
C GLY A 104 -5.69 -4.52 -21.56
N LEU A 105 -5.15 -4.73 -20.35
CA LEU A 105 -5.90 -5.29 -19.22
C LEU A 105 -7.03 -4.37 -18.76
N ILE A 106 -6.80 -3.05 -18.68
CA ILE A 106 -7.83 -2.06 -18.30
C ILE A 106 -9.01 -2.11 -19.27
N LYS A 107 -8.79 -2.37 -20.57
CA LYS A 107 -9.88 -2.53 -21.55
C LYS A 107 -10.76 -3.76 -21.28
N ILE A 108 -10.19 -4.83 -20.73
CA ILE A 108 -10.90 -6.09 -20.41
C ILE A 108 -11.50 -6.04 -18.99
N MET A 109 -10.90 -5.24 -18.10
CA MET A 109 -11.33 -5.03 -16.72
C MET A 109 -12.83 -4.77 -16.52
N PRO A 110 -13.55 -3.94 -17.31
CA PRO A 110 -14.98 -3.73 -17.08
C PRO A 110 -15.79 -5.03 -17.15
N ILE A 111 -15.44 -5.95 -18.04
CA ILE A 111 -16.11 -7.26 -18.17
C ILE A 111 -15.80 -8.13 -16.94
N GLY A 112 -14.53 -8.17 -16.52
CA GLY A 112 -14.11 -8.92 -15.34
C GLY A 112 -14.75 -8.41 -14.05
N MET A 113 -14.76 -7.10 -13.86
CA MET A 113 -15.40 -6.44 -12.71
C MET A 113 -16.91 -6.66 -12.70
N PHE A 114 -17.58 -6.58 -13.86
CA PHE A 114 -19.01 -6.85 -13.94
C PHE A 114 -19.36 -8.28 -13.51
N CYS A 115 -18.65 -9.28 -14.04
CA CYS A 115 -18.85 -10.67 -13.64
C CYS A 115 -18.57 -10.89 -12.15
N TRP A 116 -17.51 -10.28 -11.62
CA TRP A 116 -17.18 -10.39 -10.19
C TRP A 116 -18.26 -9.75 -9.31
N MET A 117 -18.77 -8.57 -9.69
CA MET A 117 -19.87 -7.91 -8.99
C MET A 117 -21.16 -8.75 -9.00
N CYS A 118 -21.48 -9.41 -10.12
CA CYS A 118 -22.63 -10.33 -10.19
C CYS A 118 -22.46 -11.53 -9.25
N VAL A 119 -21.28 -12.14 -9.21
CA VAL A 119 -21.00 -13.27 -8.29
C VAL A 119 -21.11 -12.83 -6.85
N GLU A 120 -20.51 -11.69 -6.49
CA GLU A 120 -20.61 -11.16 -5.13
C GLU A 120 -22.07 -10.88 -4.78
N ALA A 121 -22.84 -10.23 -5.66
CA ALA A 121 -24.25 -9.92 -5.44
C ALA A 121 -25.13 -11.16 -5.17
N ILE A 122 -24.84 -12.30 -5.81
CA ILE A 122 -25.56 -13.56 -5.55
C ILE A 122 -25.20 -14.14 -4.17
N ASN A 123 -23.94 -14.00 -3.74
CA ASN A 123 -23.46 -14.51 -2.46
C ASN A 123 -23.90 -13.64 -1.27
N MET A 124 -24.35 -12.40 -1.52
CA MET A 124 -24.80 -11.48 -0.48
C MET A 124 -26.14 -11.91 0.13
N LYS A 125 -26.14 -12.23 1.44
CA LYS A 125 -27.36 -12.57 2.20
C LYS A 125 -28.29 -11.38 2.46
N SER A 126 -27.76 -10.15 2.45
CA SER A 126 -28.55 -8.93 2.73
C SER A 126 -27.94 -7.70 2.02
N PRO A 127 -28.45 -7.31 0.84
CA PRO A 127 -27.88 -6.21 0.06
C PRO A 127 -28.00 -4.85 0.76
N GLU A 128 -29.08 -4.62 1.51
CA GLU A 128 -29.32 -3.35 2.23
C GLU A 128 -28.25 -3.06 3.28
N LYS A 129 -27.76 -4.08 3.99
CA LYS A 129 -26.73 -3.90 5.02
C LYS A 129 -25.38 -3.53 4.41
N ILE A 130 -25.04 -4.15 3.28
CA ILE A 130 -23.78 -3.90 2.56
C ILE A 130 -23.81 -2.50 1.93
N LEU A 131 -24.93 -2.10 1.33
CA LEU A 131 -25.09 -0.75 0.80
C LEU A 131 -24.98 0.30 1.91
N THR A 132 -25.59 0.04 3.07
CA THR A 132 -25.48 0.93 4.24
C THR A 132 -24.02 1.03 4.73
N GLN A 133 -23.32 -0.10 4.83
CA GLN A 133 -21.90 -0.13 5.22
C GLN A 133 -21.02 0.60 4.20
N LEU A 134 -21.29 0.45 2.91
CA LEU A 134 -20.59 1.15 1.84
C LEU A 134 -20.85 2.66 1.90
N GLY A 135 -22.09 3.07 2.18
CA GLY A 135 -22.46 4.47 2.40
C GLY A 135 -21.68 5.09 3.56
N TRP A 136 -21.61 4.40 4.70
CA TRP A 136 -20.79 4.85 5.85
C TRP A 136 -19.30 4.89 5.52
N PHE A 137 -18.79 3.92 4.75
CA PHE A 137 -17.41 3.91 4.27
C PHE A 137 -17.10 5.14 3.42
N VAL A 138 -17.93 5.44 2.41
CA VAL A 138 -17.76 6.61 1.54
C VAL A 138 -17.89 7.91 2.35
N ALA A 139 -18.89 8.02 3.23
CA ALA A 139 -19.08 9.21 4.06
C ALA A 139 -17.86 9.47 4.98
N THR A 140 -17.35 8.43 5.63
CA THR A 140 -16.18 8.54 6.52
C THR A 140 -14.91 8.85 5.72
N ALA A 141 -14.74 8.26 4.54
CA ALA A 141 -13.62 8.55 3.65
C ALA A 141 -13.64 10.01 3.16
N MET A 142 -14.80 10.50 2.69
CA MET A 142 -14.96 11.90 2.28
C MET A 142 -14.71 12.87 3.43
N PHE A 143 -15.16 12.53 4.64
CA PHE A 143 -14.87 13.30 5.84
C PHE A 143 -13.36 13.33 6.14
N GLY A 144 -12.67 12.18 6.09
CA GLY A 144 -11.22 12.07 6.28
C GLY A 144 -10.44 12.90 5.26
N PHE A 145 -10.80 12.82 3.98
CA PHE A 145 -10.19 13.65 2.94
C PHE A 145 -10.44 15.14 3.17
N SER A 146 -11.64 15.52 3.58
CA SER A 146 -11.97 16.92 3.90
C SER A 146 -11.13 17.45 5.06
N VAL A 147 -10.96 16.67 6.13
CA VAL A 147 -10.11 17.04 7.27
C VAL A 147 -8.65 17.21 6.82
N ILE A 148 -8.11 16.29 6.03
CA ILE A 148 -6.73 16.41 5.53
C ILE A 148 -6.58 17.65 4.64
N TRP A 149 -7.53 17.88 3.73
CA TRP A 149 -7.46 19.00 2.78
C TRP A 149 -7.66 20.37 3.41
N PHE A 150 -8.58 20.52 4.36
CA PHE A 150 -8.93 21.82 4.94
C PHE A 150 -8.25 22.12 6.27
N ILE A 151 -7.69 21.11 6.94
CA ILE A 151 -7.04 21.28 8.25
C ILE A 151 -5.56 20.93 8.13
N LEU A 152 -5.22 19.69 7.75
CA LEU A 152 -3.82 19.23 7.77
C LEU A 152 -2.93 20.01 6.78
N TYR A 153 -3.32 20.09 5.50
CA TYR A 153 -2.53 20.81 4.50
C TYR A 153 -2.40 22.31 4.79
N PRO A 154 -3.46 23.05 5.19
CA PRO A 154 -3.35 24.44 5.58
C PRO A 154 -2.45 24.66 6.80
N ILE A 155 -2.48 23.78 7.80
CA ILE A 155 -1.58 23.85 8.97
C ILE A 155 -0.13 23.69 8.54
N ILE A 156 0.18 22.68 7.71
CA ILE A 156 1.55 22.46 7.20
C ILE A 156 2.00 23.68 6.37
N TYR A 157 1.12 24.22 5.54
CA TYR A 157 1.41 25.40 4.73
C TYR A 157 1.72 26.63 5.59
N VAL A 158 0.93 26.90 6.64
CA VAL A 158 1.19 28.01 7.57
C VAL A 158 2.48 27.77 8.36
N ALA A 159 2.75 26.53 8.78
CA ALA A 159 3.97 26.19 9.52
C ALA A 159 5.25 26.50 8.73
N ILE A 160 5.26 26.19 7.43
CA ILE A 160 6.44 26.37 6.56
C ILE A 160 6.46 27.77 5.92
N VAL A 161 5.37 28.15 5.27
CA VAL A 161 5.30 29.36 4.42
C VAL A 161 4.87 30.60 5.22
N ARG A 162 4.22 30.41 6.39
CA ARG A 162 3.72 31.48 7.28
C ARG A 162 2.84 32.52 6.57
N LYS A 163 2.11 32.11 5.54
CA LYS A 163 1.13 32.92 4.80
C LYS A 163 -0.26 32.29 4.89
N ASN A 164 -1.29 33.10 4.62
CA ASN A 164 -2.67 32.62 4.63
C ASN A 164 -2.89 31.54 3.54
N PRO A 165 -3.17 30.28 3.93
CA PRO A 165 -3.33 29.14 3.01
C PRO A 165 -4.59 29.25 2.15
N TYR A 166 -5.63 29.90 2.65
CA TYR A 166 -6.90 30.03 1.91
C TYR A 166 -6.77 30.94 0.69
N LYS A 167 -5.89 31.95 0.73
CA LYS A 167 -5.57 32.76 -0.45
C LYS A 167 -4.84 31.95 -1.52
N PHE A 168 -3.99 31.03 -1.10
CA PHE A 168 -3.33 30.09 -2.02
C PHE A 168 -4.33 29.11 -2.63
N LEU A 169 -5.21 28.51 -1.82
CA LEU A 169 -6.26 27.60 -2.29
C LEU A 169 -7.16 28.28 -3.34
N LEU A 170 -7.59 29.52 -3.10
CA LEU A 170 -8.41 30.29 -4.04
C LEU A 170 -7.72 30.50 -5.40
N ASN A 171 -6.40 30.73 -5.40
CA ASN A 171 -5.64 30.94 -6.64
C ASN A 171 -5.53 29.66 -7.48
N ILE A 172 -5.58 28.47 -6.86
CA ILE A 172 -5.50 27.18 -7.56
C ILE A 172 -6.87 26.55 -7.83
N MET A 173 -7.98 27.16 -7.37
CA MET A 173 -9.35 26.67 -7.59
C MET A 173 -9.64 26.31 -9.07
N PRO A 174 -9.25 27.13 -10.08
CA PRO A 174 -9.52 26.77 -11.47
C PRO A 174 -8.84 25.47 -11.90
N ALA A 175 -7.58 25.25 -11.47
CA ALA A 175 -6.86 24.02 -11.75
C ALA A 175 -7.46 22.82 -11.02
N MET A 176 -7.95 23.01 -9.78
CA MET A 176 -8.63 21.96 -9.03
C MET A 176 -9.94 21.53 -9.69
N ILE A 177 -10.73 22.48 -10.21
CA ILE A 177 -11.97 22.19 -10.93
C ILE A 177 -11.67 21.43 -12.23
N VAL A 178 -10.65 21.85 -12.97
CA VAL A 178 -10.22 21.15 -14.19
C VAL A 178 -9.75 19.72 -13.86
N ALA A 179 -8.91 19.54 -12.84
CA ALA A 179 -8.43 18.23 -12.42
C ALA A 179 -9.58 17.31 -11.94
N PHE A 180 -10.57 17.86 -11.24
CA PHE A 180 -11.77 17.12 -10.86
C PHE A 180 -12.61 16.70 -12.08
N GLY A 181 -12.76 17.60 -13.06
CA GLY A 181 -13.51 17.33 -14.28
C GLY A 181 -12.81 16.36 -15.24
N SER A 182 -11.47 16.38 -15.29
CA SER A 182 -10.69 15.46 -16.12
C SER A 182 -10.48 14.10 -15.47
N SER A 183 -10.63 13.99 -14.14
CA SER A 183 -10.49 12.79 -13.30
C SER A 183 -9.65 11.67 -13.95
N SER A 184 -8.36 11.97 -14.17
CA SER A 184 -7.34 11.02 -14.65
C SER A 184 -6.20 10.93 -13.65
#